data_AF-A0A0L1KN49-F1
#
_entry.id   AF-A0A0L1KN49-F1
#
_cell.length_a   1.000
_cell.length_b   1.000
_cell.length_c   1.000
_cell.angle_alpha   90.00
_cell.angle_beta   90.00
_cell.angle_gamma   90.00
#
_symmetry.space_group_name_H-M   'P 1'
#
loop_
_entity.id
_entity.type
_entity.pdbx_description
1 polymer ?
#
loop_
_entity_poly.entity_id
_entity_poly.type
_entity_poly.pdbx_seq_one_letter_code
_entity_poly.pdbx_strand_id
1 'polypeptide(L)'
;MKQKNSQKSKSRGESTDKASLERSDRAIRSQKNRIARSDAHHRRRAKKQEIRKQARGEKRRIERKTGEKLPTPPMKDMEEPHREQVLIERMLSSGIETVAGSAQETVETPKVLLTTCKKPIFVVNAFMKDLRKLIPNAKFYTRRDYPLVDICVYARSANFTHVVSVTQAHGKVVGMIVTALSQGFTAHFRLSNLMLCKDVPRRAEWTKHYPELFFKNFEASIGDRTKGILESLFPRGRDYRGRAVVTFLNKRDFIFVRAHRYIFGSLGEVSIQELGPRFTLRMQKLTERSFDDADDISAARRGDVVWSLSKEKSKRDLVL
;
A
#
# COMPACT_ATOMS: atom_id res chain seq x y z
N MET A 1 79.11 23.66 33.03
CA MET A 1 77.72 23.36 32.58
C MET A 1 77.65 23.44 31.05
N LYS A 2 77.70 22.33 30.28
CA LYS A 2 77.29 22.32 28.84
C LYS A 2 77.30 20.95 28.10
N GLN A 3 77.36 19.79 28.76
CA GLN A 3 77.36 18.49 28.04
C GLN A 3 76.16 17.56 28.28
N LYS A 4 75.23 17.87 29.19
CA LYS A 4 74.06 17.00 29.47
C LYS A 4 72.81 17.24 28.60
N ASN A 5 72.79 18.27 27.74
CA ASN A 5 71.61 18.62 26.92
C ASN A 5 71.62 18.09 25.47
N SER A 6 72.69 17.43 25.02
CA SER A 6 72.79 16.92 23.63
C SER A 6 72.26 15.49 23.46
N GLN A 7 72.28 14.66 24.50
CA GLN A 7 71.78 13.27 24.44
C GLN A 7 70.25 13.16 24.57
N LYS A 8 69.58 14.18 25.14
CA LYS A 8 68.12 14.17 25.38
C LYS A 8 67.30 14.61 24.14
N SER A 9 67.90 15.32 23.19
CA SER A 9 67.28 15.71 21.93
C SER A 9 67.39 14.62 20.84
N LYS A 10 68.50 13.86 20.80
CA LYS A 10 68.66 12.71 19.87
C LYS A 10 67.71 11.54 20.19
N SER A 11 67.49 11.21 21.46
CA SER A 11 66.57 10.13 21.88
C SER A 11 65.09 10.44 21.65
N ARG A 12 64.70 11.72 21.63
CA ARG A 12 63.32 12.16 21.29
C ARG A 12 63.03 12.14 19.78
N GLY A 13 64.04 12.37 18.93
CA GLY A 13 63.92 12.23 17.47
C GLY A 13 63.81 10.77 17.03
N GLU A 14 64.67 9.89 17.53
CA GLU A 14 64.64 8.46 17.17
C GLU A 14 63.37 7.72 17.63
N SER A 15 62.75 8.15 18.73
CA SER A 15 61.49 7.57 19.22
C SER A 15 60.27 8.04 18.42
N THR A 16 60.30 9.26 17.87
CA THR A 16 59.22 9.78 17.02
C THR A 16 59.30 9.24 15.59
N ASP A 17 60.50 8.99 15.07
CA ASP A 17 60.71 8.32 13.79
C ASP A 17 60.38 6.82 13.83
N LYS A 18 60.70 6.11 14.92
CA LYS A 18 60.24 4.71 15.08
C LYS A 18 58.72 4.62 15.17
N ALA A 19 58.07 5.55 15.86
CA ALA A 19 56.60 5.58 15.97
C ALA A 19 55.91 5.94 14.65
N SER A 20 56.53 6.73 13.78
CA SER A 20 55.99 7.07 12.46
C SER A 20 56.15 5.91 11.47
N LEU A 21 57.27 5.19 11.50
CA LEU A 21 57.48 3.94 10.75
C LEU A 21 56.54 2.82 11.19
N GLU A 22 56.31 2.63 12.49
CA GLU A 22 55.33 1.63 12.95
C GLU A 22 53.89 1.95 12.53
N ARG A 23 53.54 3.24 12.43
CA ARG A 23 52.21 3.67 11.94
C ARG A 23 52.06 3.42 10.44
N SER A 24 53.09 3.67 9.63
CA SER A 24 53.06 3.37 8.20
C SER A 24 53.02 1.86 7.93
N ASP A 25 53.78 1.06 8.67
CA ASP A 25 53.74 -0.40 8.58
C ASP A 25 52.39 -0.98 9.02
N ARG A 26 51.78 -0.43 10.08
CA ARG A 26 50.44 -0.81 10.52
C ARG A 26 49.38 -0.44 9.47
N ALA A 27 49.52 0.70 8.79
CA ALA A 27 48.66 1.10 7.68
C ALA A 27 48.81 0.16 6.48
N ILE A 28 50.03 -0.19 6.07
CA ILE A 28 50.31 -1.14 4.99
C ILE A 28 49.73 -2.52 5.33
N ARG A 29 49.89 -3.00 6.57
CA ARG A 29 49.32 -4.28 7.03
C ARG A 29 47.79 -4.27 7.05
N SER A 30 47.18 -3.15 7.43
CA SER A 30 45.72 -2.98 7.40
C SER A 30 45.17 -3.03 5.97
N GLN A 31 45.89 -2.43 5.02
CA GLN A 31 45.53 -2.43 3.60
C GLN A 31 45.70 -3.82 2.97
N LYS A 32 46.80 -4.53 3.30
CA LYS A 32 47.01 -5.94 2.91
C LYS A 32 45.90 -6.85 3.46
N ASN A 33 45.50 -6.67 4.72
CA ASN A 33 44.40 -7.44 5.33
C ASN A 33 43.04 -7.14 4.69
N ARG A 34 42.80 -5.90 4.26
CA ARG A 34 41.57 -5.52 3.53
C ARG A 34 41.49 -6.21 2.18
N ILE A 35 42.60 -6.23 1.43
CA ILE A 35 42.70 -6.91 0.14
C ILE A 35 42.53 -8.42 0.32
N ALA A 36 43.23 -9.03 1.28
CA ALA A 36 43.10 -10.46 1.56
C ALA A 36 41.68 -10.89 1.95
N ARG A 37 40.95 -10.06 2.73
CA ARG A 37 39.53 -10.29 3.06
C ARG A 37 38.63 -10.18 1.83
N SER A 38 38.89 -9.20 0.96
CA SER A 38 38.17 -9.05 -0.31
C SER A 38 38.38 -10.27 -1.21
N ASP A 39 39.63 -10.69 -1.40
CA ASP A 39 39.98 -11.84 -2.24
C ASP A 39 39.40 -13.15 -1.69
N ALA A 40 39.44 -13.35 -0.38
CA ALA A 40 38.80 -14.51 0.27
C ALA A 40 37.28 -14.51 0.05
N HIS A 41 36.64 -13.35 0.11
CA HIS A 41 35.21 -13.21 -0.18
C HIS A 41 34.89 -13.51 -1.65
N HIS A 42 35.68 -12.98 -2.60
CA HIS A 42 35.53 -13.28 -4.03
C HIS A 42 35.75 -14.76 -4.34
N ARG A 43 36.77 -15.40 -3.76
CA ARG A 43 37.03 -16.84 -3.91
C ARG A 43 35.90 -17.70 -3.33
N ARG A 44 35.36 -17.35 -2.15
CA ARG A 44 34.19 -18.04 -1.57
C ARG A 44 32.95 -17.89 -2.45
N ARG A 45 32.72 -16.71 -3.02
CA ARG A 45 31.59 -16.46 -3.93
C ARG A 45 31.73 -17.25 -5.24
N ALA A 46 32.93 -17.30 -5.82
CA ALA A 46 33.23 -18.10 -7.01
C ALA A 46 33.02 -19.60 -6.74
N LYS A 47 33.55 -20.14 -5.63
CA LYS A 47 33.36 -21.54 -5.24
C LYS A 47 31.88 -21.88 -5.02
N LYS A 48 31.12 -20.99 -4.36
CA LYS A 48 29.66 -21.16 -4.17
C LYS A 48 28.89 -21.12 -5.49
N GLN A 49 29.31 -20.28 -6.45
CA GLN A 49 28.71 -20.25 -7.78
C GLN A 49 29.00 -21.52 -8.56
N GLU A 50 30.22 -22.05 -8.47
CA GLU A 50 30.61 -23.28 -9.17
C GLU A 50 29.87 -24.51 -8.63
N ILE A 51 29.77 -24.65 -7.30
CA ILE A 51 28.93 -25.67 -6.66
C ILE A 51 27.46 -25.56 -7.13
N ARG A 52 26.93 -24.34 -7.26
CA ARG A 52 25.56 -24.11 -7.74
C ARG A 52 25.40 -24.46 -9.22
N LYS A 53 26.43 -24.24 -10.06
CA LYS A 53 26.43 -24.65 -11.47
C LYS A 53 26.47 -26.17 -11.59
N GLN A 54 27.33 -26.84 -10.83
CA GLN A 54 27.42 -28.31 -10.79
C GLN A 54 26.10 -28.93 -10.31
N ALA A 55 25.50 -28.42 -9.24
CA ALA A 55 24.19 -28.88 -8.76
C ALA A 55 23.07 -28.67 -9.78
N ARG A 56 23.09 -27.56 -10.55
CA ARG A 56 22.15 -27.33 -11.65
C ARG A 56 22.38 -28.27 -12.83
N GLY A 57 23.64 -28.55 -13.16
CA GLY A 57 24.02 -29.50 -14.21
C GLY A 57 23.56 -30.91 -13.87
N GLU A 58 23.79 -31.36 -12.64
CA GLU A 58 23.34 -32.68 -12.17
C GLU A 58 21.80 -32.76 -12.13
N LYS A 59 21.12 -31.72 -11.64
CA LYS A 59 19.65 -31.63 -11.69
C LYS A 59 19.12 -31.80 -13.12
N ARG A 60 19.70 -31.09 -14.09
CA ARG A 60 19.34 -31.21 -15.51
C ARG A 60 19.63 -32.60 -16.09
N ARG A 61 20.72 -33.24 -15.64
CA ARG A 61 21.10 -34.58 -16.08
C ARG A 61 20.12 -35.62 -15.56
N ILE A 62 19.66 -35.48 -14.32
CA ILE A 62 18.61 -36.32 -13.73
C ILE A 62 17.28 -36.10 -14.47
N GLU A 63 16.85 -34.86 -14.64
CA GLU A 63 15.60 -34.51 -15.39
C GLU A 63 15.58 -35.10 -16.81
N ARG A 64 16.73 -35.14 -17.51
CA ARG A 64 16.83 -35.73 -18.86
C ARG A 64 16.73 -37.26 -18.86
N LYS A 65 17.11 -37.92 -17.75
CA LYS A 65 17.07 -39.38 -17.63
C LYS A 65 15.72 -39.89 -17.13
N THR A 66 15.08 -39.21 -16.18
CA THR A 66 13.78 -39.63 -15.60
C THR A 66 12.58 -39.00 -16.28
N GLY A 67 12.75 -37.98 -17.14
CA GLY A 67 11.64 -37.30 -17.83
C GLY A 67 10.73 -36.45 -16.93
N GLU A 68 10.93 -36.50 -15.61
CA GLU A 68 10.15 -35.82 -14.61
C GLU A 68 10.91 -34.61 -14.04
N LYS A 69 10.25 -33.45 -13.94
CA LYS A 69 10.88 -32.22 -13.43
C LYS A 69 11.11 -32.34 -11.92
N LEU A 70 12.37 -32.26 -11.48
CA LEU A 70 12.67 -32.25 -10.05
C LEU A 70 12.08 -31.00 -9.38
N PRO A 71 11.54 -31.11 -8.15
CA PRO A 71 10.98 -29.98 -7.42
C PRO A 71 11.97 -28.81 -7.39
N THR A 72 11.53 -27.64 -7.85
CA THR A 72 12.27 -26.40 -7.59
C THR A 72 12.12 -26.13 -6.10
N PRO A 73 13.20 -25.87 -5.35
CA PRO A 73 13.04 -25.37 -3.98
C PRO A 73 12.10 -24.17 -4.06
N PRO A 74 11.03 -24.13 -3.24
CA PRO A 74 10.09 -23.03 -3.28
C PRO A 74 10.90 -21.75 -3.15
N MET A 75 10.59 -20.76 -3.99
CA MET A 75 11.06 -19.41 -3.68
C MET A 75 10.58 -19.16 -2.25
N LYS A 76 11.51 -18.79 -1.35
CA LYS A 76 11.09 -18.14 -0.10
C LYS A 76 10.51 -16.81 -0.53
N ASP A 77 9.26 -16.84 -0.99
CA ASP A 77 8.38 -15.70 -0.88
C ASP A 77 8.41 -15.36 0.61
N MET A 78 8.78 -14.13 0.95
CA MET A 78 8.53 -13.60 2.28
C MET A 78 7.02 -13.39 2.42
N GLU A 79 6.25 -14.47 2.37
CA GLU A 79 4.83 -14.55 2.73
C GLU A 79 4.78 -15.55 3.90
N GLU A 80 5.04 -15.04 5.11
CA GLU A 80 4.03 -14.64 6.10
C GLU A 80 3.42 -15.84 6.86
N PRO A 81 4.16 -16.44 7.82
CA PRO A 81 3.59 -17.36 8.82
C PRO A 81 2.51 -16.69 9.72
N HIS A 82 2.21 -15.40 9.53
CA HIS A 82 1.19 -14.66 10.27
C HIS A 82 -0.23 -14.84 9.72
N ARG A 83 -0.40 -15.28 8.45
CA ARG A 83 -1.73 -15.47 7.85
C ARG A 83 -2.52 -16.60 8.52
N GLU A 84 -1.84 -17.70 8.85
CA GLU A 84 -2.49 -18.87 9.47
C GLU A 84 -2.94 -18.59 10.91
N GLN A 85 -2.14 -17.85 11.70
CA GLN A 85 -2.50 -17.50 13.08
C GLN A 85 -3.70 -16.55 13.16
N VAL A 86 -3.80 -15.55 12.26
CA VAL A 86 -4.94 -14.63 12.22
C VAL A 86 -6.24 -15.33 11.79
N LEU A 87 -6.14 -16.29 10.85
CA LEU A 87 -7.31 -17.07 10.40
C LEU A 87 -7.88 -17.96 11.51
N ILE A 88 -6.99 -18.58 12.31
CA ILE A 88 -7.37 -19.44 13.44
C ILE A 88 -8.00 -18.60 14.56
N GLU A 89 -7.43 -17.44 14.89
CA GLU A 89 -7.98 -16.52 15.89
C GLU A 89 -9.35 -15.96 15.46
N ARG A 90 -9.57 -15.76 14.16
CA ARG A 90 -10.87 -15.39 13.58
C ARG A 90 -11.90 -16.50 13.74
N MET A 91 -11.55 -17.76 13.49
CA MET A 91 -12.47 -18.90 13.68
C MET A 91 -12.86 -19.12 15.14
N LEU A 92 -11.97 -18.79 16.08
CA LEU A 92 -12.21 -18.93 17.52
C LEU A 92 -13.00 -17.74 18.11
N SER A 93 -12.87 -16.53 17.53
CA SER A 93 -13.58 -15.33 17.99
C SER A 93 -14.95 -15.16 17.32
N SER A 94 -15.14 -15.66 16.10
CA SER A 94 -16.47 -15.79 15.50
C SER A 94 -17.13 -17.07 15.98
N GLY A 95 -17.62 -17.05 17.23
CA GLY A 95 -18.72 -17.91 17.64
C GLY A 95 -19.80 -17.89 16.56
N ILE A 96 -20.29 -19.06 16.22
CA ILE A 96 -21.23 -19.33 15.13
C ILE A 96 -22.43 -18.37 15.24
N GLU A 97 -22.39 -17.31 14.44
CA GLU A 97 -23.58 -16.56 14.03
C GLU A 97 -23.68 -16.70 12.51
N THR A 98 -24.18 -17.87 12.11
CA THR A 98 -24.82 -18.03 10.82
C THR A 98 -26.13 -17.23 10.86
N VAL A 99 -26.06 -15.91 10.74
CA VAL A 99 -27.22 -15.07 10.41
C VAL A 99 -27.41 -15.14 8.90
N ALA A 100 -27.72 -16.35 8.44
CA ALA A 100 -28.47 -16.55 7.21
C ALA A 100 -29.95 -16.38 7.56
N GLY A 101 -30.41 -15.15 7.71
CA GLY A 101 -31.81 -14.87 8.02
C GLY A 101 -32.08 -13.44 8.45
N SER A 102 -32.97 -12.79 7.71
CA SER A 102 -33.71 -11.56 8.07
C SER A 102 -32.90 -10.29 8.34
N ALA A 103 -32.46 -9.63 7.27
CA ALA A 103 -32.44 -8.18 7.24
C ALA A 103 -32.90 -7.73 5.85
N GLN A 104 -34.22 -7.63 5.65
CA GLN A 104 -34.78 -6.61 4.75
C GLN A 104 -34.45 -5.23 5.35
N GLU A 105 -33.17 -4.89 5.44
CA GLU A 105 -32.76 -3.51 5.55
C GLU A 105 -33.08 -2.88 4.21
N THR A 106 -33.97 -1.90 4.22
CA THR A 106 -34.32 -1.06 3.08
C THR A 106 -33.05 -0.71 2.30
N VAL A 107 -32.90 -1.30 1.11
CA VAL A 107 -31.71 -1.20 0.25
C VAL A 107 -31.64 0.21 -0.31
N GLU A 108 -31.24 1.17 0.51
CA GLU A 108 -31.02 2.53 0.06
C GLU A 108 -29.78 2.54 -0.83
N THR A 109 -29.98 2.88 -2.10
CA THR A 109 -28.89 3.05 -3.04
C THR A 109 -27.96 4.15 -2.53
N PRO A 110 -26.64 3.91 -2.39
CA PRO A 110 -25.75 4.91 -1.84
C PRO A 110 -25.73 6.14 -2.74
N LYS A 111 -25.96 7.31 -2.13
CA LYS A 111 -25.78 8.62 -2.75
C LYS A 111 -24.44 9.17 -2.28
N VAL A 112 -23.51 9.35 -3.21
CA VAL A 112 -22.14 9.77 -2.91
C VAL A 112 -21.92 11.20 -3.39
N LEU A 113 -21.47 12.10 -2.51
CA LEU A 113 -21.05 13.44 -2.85
C LEU A 113 -19.54 13.48 -3.05
N LEU A 114 -19.12 13.82 -4.26
CA LEU A 114 -17.73 13.97 -4.65
C LEU A 114 -17.33 15.44 -4.61
N THR A 115 -16.30 15.78 -3.83
CA THR A 115 -15.80 17.17 -3.68
C THR A 115 -14.28 17.28 -3.79
N THR A 116 -13.79 18.46 -4.13
CA THR A 116 -12.35 18.77 -4.28
C THR A 116 -11.77 19.43 -3.04
N CYS A 117 -10.48 19.77 -3.07
CA CYS A 117 -9.91 20.79 -2.21
C CYS A 117 -10.31 22.21 -2.66
N LYS A 118 -9.98 23.22 -1.83
CA LYS A 118 -10.07 24.64 -2.23
C LYS A 118 -9.14 24.88 -3.41
N LYS A 119 -9.60 25.61 -4.42
CA LYS A 119 -8.85 25.95 -5.65
C LYS A 119 -8.14 24.73 -6.30
N PRO A 120 -8.91 23.76 -6.83
CA PRO A 120 -8.34 22.53 -7.39
C PRO A 120 -7.55 22.78 -8.68
N ILE A 121 -6.46 22.05 -8.86
CA ILE A 121 -5.74 21.98 -10.13
C ILE A 121 -6.56 21.19 -11.18
N PHE A 122 -6.23 21.38 -12.45
CA PHE A 122 -6.88 20.68 -13.57
C PHE A 122 -6.88 19.16 -13.39
N VAL A 123 -5.76 18.59 -12.93
CA VAL A 123 -5.60 17.14 -12.71
C VAL A 123 -6.60 16.61 -11.65
N VAL A 124 -6.86 17.38 -10.59
CA VAL A 124 -7.87 17.00 -9.58
C VAL A 124 -9.26 16.97 -10.22
N ASN A 125 -9.63 18.00 -10.98
CA ASN A 125 -10.93 18.04 -11.64
C ASN A 125 -11.09 16.89 -12.67
N ALA A 126 -10.03 16.54 -13.39
CA ALA A 126 -10.03 15.39 -14.29
C ALA A 126 -10.21 14.08 -13.51
N PHE A 127 -9.49 13.91 -12.41
CA PHE A 127 -9.61 12.74 -11.54
C PHE A 127 -11.00 12.62 -10.92
N MET A 128 -11.63 13.73 -10.49
CA MET A 128 -13.00 13.72 -9.97
C MET A 128 -14.02 13.28 -11.02
N LYS A 129 -13.82 13.68 -12.28
CA LYS A 129 -14.67 13.22 -13.40
C LYS A 129 -14.50 11.72 -13.65
N ASP A 130 -13.28 11.20 -13.48
CA ASP A 130 -13.00 9.76 -13.59
C ASP A 130 -13.58 8.97 -12.40
N LEU A 131 -13.47 9.49 -11.18
CA LEU A 131 -14.10 8.91 -9.99
C LEU A 131 -15.62 8.88 -10.09
N ARG A 132 -16.23 9.92 -10.68
CA ARG A 132 -17.68 9.95 -10.96
C ARG A 132 -18.12 8.84 -11.91
N LYS A 133 -17.25 8.40 -12.83
CA LYS A 133 -17.55 7.25 -13.71
C LYS A 133 -17.35 5.91 -12.99
N LEU A 134 -16.39 5.85 -12.08
CA LEU A 134 -16.07 4.65 -11.30
C LEU A 134 -17.16 4.33 -10.27
N ILE A 135 -17.62 5.33 -9.52
CA ILE A 135 -18.58 5.16 -8.42
C ILE A 135 -20.00 5.46 -8.95
N PRO A 136 -20.91 4.46 -8.98
CA PRO A 136 -22.29 4.69 -9.40
C PRO A 136 -22.99 5.70 -8.49
N ASN A 137 -23.97 6.44 -9.03
CA ASN A 137 -24.79 7.42 -8.29
C ASN A 137 -24.01 8.59 -7.65
N ALA A 138 -22.73 8.75 -7.98
CA ALA A 138 -21.91 9.82 -7.45
C ALA A 138 -22.21 11.17 -8.12
N LYS A 139 -22.42 12.22 -7.31
CA LYS A 139 -22.60 13.59 -7.79
C LYS A 139 -21.37 14.43 -7.47
N PHE A 140 -20.84 15.09 -8.49
CA PHE A 140 -19.65 15.93 -8.34
C PHE A 140 -20.03 17.39 -8.13
N TYR A 141 -19.55 17.97 -7.02
CA TYR A 141 -19.67 19.38 -6.69
C TYR A 141 -18.28 19.96 -6.41
N THR A 142 -18.05 21.19 -6.87
CA THR A 142 -16.79 21.89 -6.56
C THR A 142 -16.86 22.50 -5.17
N ARG A 143 -15.80 22.34 -4.38
CA ARG A 143 -15.74 22.79 -2.98
C ARG A 143 -15.87 24.31 -2.81
N ARG A 144 -15.45 25.10 -3.81
CA ARG A 144 -15.32 26.57 -3.73
C ARG A 144 -14.55 26.94 -2.45
N ASP A 145 -15.10 27.82 -1.61
CA ASP A 145 -14.47 28.29 -0.37
C ASP A 145 -15.04 27.65 0.91
N TYR A 146 -16.03 26.75 0.78
CA TYR A 146 -16.67 26.10 1.92
C TYR A 146 -15.70 25.18 2.68
N PRO A 147 -15.72 25.21 4.03
CA PRO A 147 -15.00 24.23 4.84
C PRO A 147 -15.64 22.84 4.63
N LEU A 148 -14.86 21.79 4.91
CA LEU A 148 -15.35 20.42 4.68
C LEU A 148 -16.47 20.05 5.66
N VAL A 149 -16.46 20.65 6.86
CA VAL A 149 -17.48 20.48 7.90
C VAL A 149 -18.86 20.91 7.37
N ASP A 150 -19.00 22.14 6.87
CA ASP A 150 -20.26 22.64 6.30
C ASP A 150 -20.76 21.76 5.14
N ILE A 151 -19.84 21.19 4.35
CA ILE A 151 -20.18 20.27 3.26
C ILE A 151 -20.75 18.96 3.81
N CYS A 152 -20.22 18.43 4.92
CA CYS A 152 -20.76 17.25 5.59
C CYS A 152 -22.15 17.52 6.18
N VAL A 153 -22.34 18.67 6.84
CA VAL A 153 -23.65 19.11 7.34
C VAL A 153 -24.67 19.21 6.21
N TYR A 154 -24.30 19.86 5.10
CA TYR A 154 -25.15 19.96 3.90
C TYR A 154 -25.42 18.58 3.28
N ALA A 155 -24.40 17.73 3.21
CA ALA A 155 -24.55 16.39 2.64
C ALA A 155 -25.53 15.54 3.47
N ARG A 156 -25.53 15.68 4.79
CA ARG A 156 -26.51 15.02 5.67
C ARG A 156 -27.92 15.56 5.42
N SER A 157 -28.11 16.88 5.37
CA SER A 157 -29.44 17.47 5.12
C SER A 157 -30.00 17.14 3.73
N ALA A 158 -29.12 16.94 2.75
CA ALA A 158 -29.47 16.51 1.39
C ALA A 158 -29.56 14.99 1.20
N ASN A 159 -29.55 14.20 2.29
CA ASN A 159 -29.65 12.73 2.28
C ASN A 159 -28.55 12.03 1.44
N PHE A 160 -27.33 12.53 1.50
CA PHE A 160 -26.16 11.80 1.01
C PHE A 160 -25.68 10.80 2.07
N THR A 161 -25.29 9.62 1.59
CA THR A 161 -24.76 8.53 2.43
C THR A 161 -23.26 8.69 2.68
N HIS A 162 -22.53 9.23 1.70
CA HIS A 162 -21.07 9.32 1.74
C HIS A 162 -20.59 10.65 1.16
N VAL A 163 -19.48 11.16 1.70
CA VAL A 163 -18.73 12.29 1.15
C VAL A 163 -17.32 11.82 0.84
N VAL A 164 -16.88 12.06 -0.39
CA VAL A 164 -15.52 11.74 -0.84
C VAL A 164 -14.84 13.04 -1.26
N SER A 165 -13.78 13.40 -0.54
CA SER A 165 -13.00 14.62 -0.77
C SER A 165 -11.58 14.28 -1.24
N VAL A 166 -11.13 14.90 -2.33
CA VAL A 166 -9.76 14.76 -2.84
C VAL A 166 -8.91 15.96 -2.45
N THR A 167 -7.71 15.70 -1.92
CA THR A 167 -6.73 16.69 -1.49
C THR A 167 -5.51 16.72 -2.43
N GLN A 168 -5.03 17.91 -2.73
CA GLN A 168 -3.82 18.14 -3.51
C GLN A 168 -2.71 18.76 -2.65
N ALA A 169 -1.46 18.50 -2.99
CA ALA A 169 -0.31 19.23 -2.47
C ALA A 169 0.80 19.25 -3.54
N HIS A 170 1.58 20.33 -3.58
CA HIS A 170 2.72 20.49 -4.51
C HIS A 170 2.36 20.16 -5.98
N GLY A 171 1.19 20.61 -6.44
CA GLY A 171 0.74 20.40 -7.82
C GLY A 171 0.37 18.95 -8.17
N LYS A 172 0.22 18.06 -7.18
CA LYS A 172 -0.17 16.65 -7.38
C LYS A 172 -1.33 16.27 -6.48
N VAL A 173 -2.08 15.24 -6.87
CA VAL A 173 -3.12 14.63 -6.03
C VAL A 173 -2.43 13.78 -4.96
N VAL A 174 -2.71 14.03 -3.68
CA VAL A 174 -1.97 13.42 -2.55
C VAL A 174 -2.87 12.66 -1.60
N GLY A 175 -4.10 13.11 -1.38
CA GLY A 175 -4.98 12.52 -0.37
C GLY A 175 -6.39 12.30 -0.89
N MET A 176 -7.06 11.30 -0.34
CA MET A 176 -8.48 11.06 -0.51
C MET A 176 -9.09 10.77 0.85
N ILE A 177 -10.16 11.47 1.19
CA ILE A 177 -10.89 11.29 2.44
C ILE A 177 -12.25 10.74 2.07
N VAL A 178 -12.63 9.62 2.68
CA VAL A 178 -13.94 8.99 2.52
C VAL A 178 -14.64 9.03 3.86
N THR A 179 -15.77 9.72 3.91
CA THR A 179 -16.60 9.84 5.10
C THR A 179 -17.93 9.13 4.84
N ALA A 180 -18.21 8.08 5.58
CA ALA A 180 -19.51 7.43 5.64
C ALA A 180 -20.38 8.19 6.65
N LEU A 181 -21.34 8.98 6.16
CA LEU A 181 -22.17 9.83 7.01
C LEU A 181 -23.18 9.03 7.84
N SER A 182 -23.68 7.92 7.30
CA SER A 182 -24.64 7.04 7.99
C SER A 182 -24.00 6.20 9.10
N GLN A 183 -22.76 5.75 8.89
CA GLN A 183 -22.03 4.93 9.86
C GLN A 183 -21.13 5.75 10.79
N GLY A 184 -20.85 7.02 10.45
CA GLY A 184 -19.95 7.89 11.21
C GLY A 184 -18.46 7.61 11.02
N PHE A 185 -18.05 6.76 10.08
CA PHE A 185 -16.62 6.49 9.86
C PHE A 185 -15.97 7.48 8.89
N THR A 186 -14.75 7.89 9.21
CA THR A 186 -13.90 8.70 8.32
C THR A 186 -12.57 7.97 8.08
N ALA A 187 -12.33 7.61 6.82
CA ALA A 187 -11.10 7.00 6.36
C ALA A 187 -10.25 8.01 5.57
N HIS A 188 -9.02 8.23 6.02
CA HIS A 188 -8.04 9.05 5.34
C HIS A 188 -7.06 8.16 4.58
N PHE A 189 -7.00 8.34 3.27
CA PHE A 189 -6.08 7.65 2.38
C PHE A 189 -5.06 8.62 1.81
N ARG A 190 -3.81 8.18 1.75
CA ARG A 190 -2.80 8.76 0.87
C ARG A 190 -2.94 8.14 -0.51
N LEU A 191 -3.07 8.98 -1.52
CA LEU A 191 -3.13 8.60 -2.91
C LEU A 191 -1.72 8.62 -3.51
N SER A 192 -1.40 7.60 -4.31
CA SER A 192 -0.14 7.49 -5.04
C SER A 192 -0.37 6.81 -6.38
N ASN A 193 0.56 6.99 -7.32
CA ASN A 193 0.53 6.39 -8.66
C ASN A 193 -0.79 6.63 -9.42
N LEU A 194 -1.28 7.88 -9.43
CA LEU A 194 -2.46 8.24 -10.19
C LEU A 194 -2.19 8.21 -11.70
N MET A 195 -3.01 7.46 -12.43
CA MET A 195 -3.12 7.47 -13.88
C MET A 195 -4.58 7.72 -14.25
N LEU A 196 -4.85 8.79 -14.98
CA LEU A 196 -6.20 9.18 -15.39
C LEU A 196 -6.72 8.25 -16.49
N CYS A 197 -8.04 8.21 -16.70
CA CYS A 197 -8.64 7.39 -17.78
C CYS A 197 -8.10 7.73 -19.17
N LYS A 198 -7.63 8.97 -19.39
CA LYS A 198 -7.06 9.40 -20.67
C LYS A 198 -5.69 8.78 -20.95
N ASP A 199 -4.94 8.47 -19.90
CA ASP A 199 -3.56 8.00 -19.98
C ASP A 199 -3.47 6.46 -19.96
N VAL A 200 -4.60 5.77 -19.70
CA VAL A 200 -4.67 4.31 -19.68
C VAL A 200 -4.68 3.77 -21.12
N PRO A 201 -3.72 2.89 -21.49
CA PRO A 201 -3.66 2.35 -22.84
C PRO A 201 -4.78 1.33 -23.08
N ARG A 202 -5.36 1.35 -24.29
CA ARG A 202 -6.38 0.38 -24.74
C ARG A 202 -7.58 0.24 -23.77
N ARG A 203 -8.05 1.36 -23.20
CA ARG A 203 -9.21 1.32 -22.30
C ARG A 203 -10.50 0.96 -23.04
N ALA A 204 -11.42 0.31 -22.33
CA ALA A 204 -12.82 0.22 -22.72
C ALA A 204 -13.64 1.39 -22.17
N GLU A 205 -14.79 1.66 -22.78
CA GLU A 205 -15.74 2.66 -22.29
C GLU A 205 -16.64 2.11 -21.17
N TRP A 206 -16.97 2.99 -20.22
CA TRP A 206 -17.85 2.71 -19.10
C TRP A 206 -19.29 2.47 -19.59
N THR A 207 -19.94 1.47 -19.03
CA THR A 207 -21.36 1.17 -19.24
C THR A 207 -22.22 1.76 -18.12
N LYS A 208 -23.55 1.81 -18.33
CA LYS A 208 -24.51 2.28 -17.30
C LYS A 208 -24.72 1.26 -16.16
N HIS A 209 -24.30 0.02 -16.37
CA HIS A 209 -24.41 -1.08 -15.41
C HIS A 209 -23.50 -0.88 -14.18
N TYR A 210 -23.93 -1.41 -13.03
CA TYR A 210 -23.13 -1.38 -11.80
C TYR A 210 -22.02 -2.42 -11.84
N PRO A 211 -20.77 -2.04 -11.51
CA PRO A 211 -19.67 -2.98 -11.51
C PRO A 211 -19.73 -3.91 -10.29
N GLU A 212 -19.24 -5.12 -10.46
CA GLU A 212 -18.97 -6.06 -9.38
C GLU A 212 -17.76 -5.59 -8.57
N LEU A 213 -17.72 -5.94 -7.28
CA LEU A 213 -16.59 -5.61 -6.42
C LEU A 213 -15.78 -6.85 -6.09
N PHE A 214 -14.46 -6.75 -6.24
CA PHE A 214 -13.54 -7.82 -5.89
C PHE A 214 -12.49 -7.31 -4.91
N PHE A 215 -12.57 -7.76 -3.66
CA PHE A 215 -11.63 -7.45 -2.60
C PHE A 215 -10.69 -8.63 -2.36
N LYS A 216 -9.38 -8.37 -2.35
CA LYS A 216 -8.35 -9.39 -2.09
C LYS A 216 -7.38 -8.93 -1.01
N ASN A 217 -7.08 -9.84 -0.07
CA ASN A 217 -6.17 -9.65 1.07
C ASN A 217 -6.62 -8.57 2.08
N PHE A 218 -7.89 -8.56 2.47
CA PHE A 218 -8.44 -7.70 3.53
C PHE A 218 -8.81 -8.54 4.76
N GLU A 219 -7.87 -9.34 5.25
CA GLU A 219 -8.13 -10.32 6.32
C GLU A 219 -8.00 -9.71 7.72
N ALA A 220 -7.12 -8.69 7.87
CA ALA A 220 -6.94 -7.99 9.13
C ALA A 220 -8.22 -7.29 9.58
N SER A 221 -8.43 -7.14 10.89
CA SER A 221 -9.61 -6.45 11.47
C SER A 221 -9.80 -5.03 10.91
N ILE A 222 -8.69 -4.31 10.76
CA ILE A 222 -8.68 -2.98 10.16
C ILE A 222 -8.91 -3.02 8.63
N GLY A 223 -8.46 -4.09 7.98
CA GLY A 223 -8.74 -4.37 6.56
C GLY A 223 -10.22 -4.61 6.32
N ASP A 224 -10.88 -5.37 7.19
CA ASP A 224 -12.32 -5.65 7.13
C ASP A 224 -13.16 -4.37 7.28
N ARG A 225 -12.82 -3.51 8.26
CA ARG A 225 -13.45 -2.17 8.38
C ARG A 225 -13.23 -1.30 7.14
N THR A 226 -12.01 -1.30 6.61
CA THR A 226 -11.67 -0.54 5.40
C THR A 226 -12.44 -1.06 4.19
N LYS A 227 -12.57 -2.38 4.06
CA LYS A 227 -13.39 -3.04 3.06
C LYS A 227 -14.85 -2.61 3.19
N GLY A 228 -15.41 -2.62 4.40
CA GLY A 228 -16.79 -2.18 4.65
C GLY A 228 -17.07 -0.75 4.16
N ILE A 229 -16.16 0.20 4.44
CA ILE A 229 -16.27 1.60 3.99
C ILE A 229 -16.14 1.72 2.47
N LEU A 230 -15.24 0.95 1.84
CA LEU A 230 -15.07 0.97 0.39
C LEU A 230 -16.22 0.29 -0.34
N GLU A 231 -16.78 -0.77 0.24
CA GLU A 231 -17.92 -1.51 -0.29
C GLU A 231 -19.21 -0.69 -0.20
N SER A 232 -19.41 0.07 0.88
CA SER A 232 -20.59 0.93 1.07
C SER A 232 -20.69 2.10 0.08
N LEU A 233 -19.59 2.45 -0.62
CA LEU A 233 -19.62 3.44 -1.70
C LEU A 233 -20.36 2.97 -2.95
N PHE A 234 -20.55 1.65 -3.11
CA PHE A 234 -21.16 1.08 -4.31
C PHE A 234 -22.53 0.47 -3.98
N PRO A 235 -23.47 0.48 -4.95
CA PRO A 235 -24.74 -0.21 -4.77
C PRO A 235 -24.55 -1.70 -4.50
N ARG A 236 -25.32 -2.26 -3.56
CA ARG A 236 -25.34 -3.71 -3.28
C ARG A 236 -25.86 -4.54 -4.46
N GLY A 237 -26.67 -3.93 -5.34
CA GLY A 237 -27.22 -4.59 -6.54
C GLY A 237 -26.13 -4.87 -7.58
N ARG A 238 -25.88 -6.14 -7.85
CA ARG A 238 -24.88 -6.60 -8.83
C ARG A 238 -25.51 -6.71 -10.22
N ASP A 239 -24.88 -6.10 -11.21
CA ASP A 239 -25.33 -6.18 -12.60
C ASP A 239 -24.31 -6.93 -13.47
N TYR A 240 -24.54 -8.24 -13.60
CA TYR A 240 -23.69 -9.14 -14.38
C TYR A 240 -23.70 -8.84 -15.89
N ARG A 241 -24.70 -8.10 -16.40
CA ARG A 241 -24.76 -7.76 -17.84
C ARG A 241 -23.65 -6.80 -18.24
N GLY A 242 -23.23 -5.92 -17.33
CA GLY A 242 -22.15 -4.97 -17.57
C GLY A 242 -20.77 -5.61 -17.70
N ARG A 243 -20.58 -6.81 -17.13
CA ARG A 243 -19.31 -7.55 -17.05
C ARG A 243 -18.14 -6.69 -16.59
N ALA A 244 -18.42 -5.75 -15.70
CA ALA A 244 -17.45 -4.82 -15.16
C ALA A 244 -17.14 -5.20 -13.72
N VAL A 245 -15.87 -5.14 -13.33
CA VAL A 245 -15.41 -5.43 -11.99
C VAL A 245 -14.44 -4.35 -11.52
N VAL A 246 -14.64 -3.84 -10.31
CA VAL A 246 -13.68 -2.99 -9.61
C VAL A 246 -12.93 -3.86 -8.60
N THR A 247 -11.63 -3.96 -8.81
CA THR A 247 -10.72 -4.72 -7.97
C THR A 247 -10.04 -3.81 -6.97
N PHE A 248 -10.14 -4.19 -5.70
CA PHE A 248 -9.36 -3.68 -4.59
C PHE A 248 -8.40 -4.78 -4.16
N LEU A 249 -7.12 -4.62 -4.52
CA LEU A 249 -6.08 -5.56 -4.12
C LEU A 249 -5.21 -4.94 -3.05
N ASN A 250 -5.24 -5.49 -1.84
CA ASN A 250 -4.33 -5.06 -0.80
C ASN A 250 -3.00 -5.85 -0.87
N LYS A 251 -1.88 -5.13 -0.93
CA LYS A 251 -0.54 -5.71 -0.92
C LYS A 251 0.41 -4.78 -0.16
N ARG A 252 0.90 -5.25 1.00
CA ARG A 252 1.83 -4.50 1.87
C ARG A 252 1.28 -3.12 2.25
N ASP A 253 0.02 -3.06 2.72
CA ASP A 253 -0.73 -1.83 3.07
C ASP A 253 -1.05 -0.89 1.90
N PHE A 254 -0.75 -1.30 0.66
CA PHE A 254 -1.13 -0.57 -0.54
C PHE A 254 -2.33 -1.24 -1.19
N ILE A 255 -3.44 -0.51 -1.23
CA ILE A 255 -4.67 -0.91 -1.91
C ILE A 255 -4.58 -0.42 -3.36
N PHE A 256 -4.36 -1.35 -4.28
CA PHE A 256 -4.40 -1.09 -5.70
C PHE A 256 -5.85 -1.13 -6.18
N VAL A 257 -6.32 0.00 -6.68
CA VAL A 257 -7.66 0.14 -7.23
C VAL A 257 -7.58 0.11 -8.75
N ARG A 258 -8.27 -0.84 -9.36
CA ARG A 258 -8.37 -0.96 -10.83
C ARG A 258 -9.76 -1.41 -11.22
N ALA A 259 -10.25 -0.89 -12.33
CA ALA A 259 -11.52 -1.32 -12.92
C ALA A 259 -11.27 -2.03 -14.25
N HIS A 260 -11.91 -3.18 -14.42
CA HIS A 260 -11.76 -4.04 -15.58
C HIS A 260 -13.11 -4.48 -16.12
N ARG A 261 -13.19 -4.69 -17.43
CA ARG A 261 -14.22 -5.47 -18.09
C ARG A 261 -13.67 -6.86 -18.35
N TYR A 262 -14.45 -7.89 -18.04
CA TYR A 262 -14.11 -9.27 -18.36
C TYR A 262 -14.97 -9.79 -19.51
N ILE A 263 -14.38 -10.61 -20.37
CA ILE A 263 -15.06 -11.27 -21.47
C ILE A 263 -14.67 -12.74 -21.45
N PHE A 264 -15.68 -13.61 -21.32
CA PHE A 264 -15.51 -15.05 -21.43
C PHE A 264 -15.28 -15.44 -22.88
N GLY A 265 -14.15 -16.10 -23.14
CA GLY A 265 -13.87 -16.79 -24.40
C GLY A 265 -14.57 -18.15 -24.48
N SER A 266 -14.46 -18.79 -25.64
CA SER A 266 -15.09 -20.09 -25.93
C SER A 266 -14.54 -21.26 -25.10
N LEU A 267 -13.29 -21.17 -24.63
CA LEU A 267 -12.57 -22.26 -23.96
C LEU A 267 -12.38 -22.05 -22.44
N GLY A 268 -13.21 -21.19 -21.83
CA GLY A 268 -13.08 -20.86 -20.39
C GLY A 268 -11.96 -19.86 -20.08
N GLU A 269 -11.26 -19.37 -21.09
CA GLU A 269 -10.32 -18.25 -20.94
C GLU A 269 -11.08 -16.94 -20.68
N VAL A 270 -10.58 -16.13 -19.76
CA VAL A 270 -11.14 -14.80 -19.46
C VAL A 270 -10.17 -13.75 -19.96
N SER A 271 -10.59 -13.00 -20.97
CA SER A 271 -9.88 -11.81 -21.42
C SER A 271 -10.33 -10.59 -20.59
N ILE A 272 -9.38 -9.74 -20.25
CA ILE A 272 -9.61 -8.61 -19.34
C ILE A 272 -9.15 -7.33 -20.02
N GLN A 273 -9.99 -6.30 -19.97
CA GLN A 273 -9.69 -4.97 -20.49
C GLN A 273 -9.91 -3.91 -19.42
N GLU A 274 -9.00 -2.95 -19.28
CA GLU A 274 -9.16 -1.89 -18.26
C GLU A 274 -10.21 -0.84 -18.68
N LEU A 275 -10.96 -0.32 -17.71
CA LEU A 275 -12.02 0.69 -17.91
C LEU A 275 -11.68 2.05 -17.29
N GLY A 276 -11.03 2.02 -16.12
CA GLY A 276 -10.98 3.16 -15.19
C GLY A 276 -9.59 3.72 -14.93
N PRO A 277 -9.51 4.75 -14.07
CA PRO A 277 -8.23 5.27 -13.62
C PRO A 277 -7.50 4.20 -12.80
N ARG A 278 -6.16 4.26 -12.80
CA ARG A 278 -5.33 3.45 -11.90
C ARG A 278 -4.83 4.34 -10.79
N PHE A 279 -4.98 3.89 -9.55
CA PHE A 279 -4.39 4.58 -8.42
C PHE A 279 -4.18 3.61 -7.27
N THR A 280 -3.25 3.99 -6.40
CA THR A 280 -2.94 3.24 -5.19
C THR A 280 -3.34 4.08 -3.99
N LEU A 281 -4.08 3.48 -3.07
CA LEU A 281 -4.43 4.05 -1.80
C LEU A 281 -3.57 3.41 -0.72
N ARG A 282 -3.14 4.21 0.26
CA ARG A 282 -2.57 3.72 1.50
C ARG A 282 -3.33 4.37 2.64
N MET A 283 -3.93 3.57 3.52
CA MET A 283 -4.65 4.13 4.65
C MET A 283 -3.68 4.83 5.60
N GLN A 284 -4.03 6.04 6.04
CA GLN A 284 -3.25 6.84 6.98
C GLN A 284 -3.93 6.92 8.35
N LYS A 285 -5.26 7.06 8.37
CA LYS A 285 -6.03 7.23 9.59
C LYS A 285 -7.44 6.71 9.37
N LEU A 286 -7.96 5.98 10.36
CA LEU A 286 -9.37 5.62 10.47
C LEU A 286 -9.90 6.24 11.77
N THR A 287 -11.03 6.92 11.70
CA THR A 287 -11.68 7.60 12.83
C THR A 287 -13.15 7.21 12.85
N GLU A 288 -13.69 6.97 14.04
CA GLU A 288 -15.08 6.52 14.27
C GLU A 288 -16.07 7.69 14.43
N ARG A 289 -15.72 8.87 13.90
CA ARG A 289 -16.60 10.05 13.85
C ARG A 289 -16.58 10.76 12.50
N SER A 290 -17.74 11.32 12.12
CA SER A 290 -17.90 12.24 11.00
C SER A 290 -17.44 13.65 11.39
N PHE A 291 -17.00 14.47 10.43
CA PHE A 291 -16.42 15.81 10.62
C PHE A 291 -17.31 16.88 11.31
N ASP A 292 -18.52 16.54 11.76
CA ASP A 292 -19.54 17.51 12.21
C ASP A 292 -19.43 17.93 13.67
N ASP A 293 -18.54 17.33 14.45
CA ASP A 293 -18.26 17.77 15.82
C ASP A 293 -17.37 19.03 15.77
N ALA A 294 -17.99 20.14 15.39
CA ALA A 294 -17.36 21.44 15.10
C ALA A 294 -16.73 22.13 16.32
N ASP A 295 -16.87 21.55 17.52
CA ASP A 295 -16.28 22.10 18.75
C ASP A 295 -14.80 21.75 18.95
N ASP A 296 -14.20 20.85 18.15
CA ASP A 296 -12.89 20.29 18.52
C ASP A 296 -11.89 20.03 17.38
N ILE A 297 -11.72 21.01 16.48
CA ILE A 297 -10.55 21.03 15.58
C ILE A 297 -9.23 21.14 16.39
N SER A 298 -9.29 21.61 17.64
CA SER A 298 -8.19 21.66 18.61
C SER A 298 -8.15 20.48 19.60
N ALA A 299 -9.26 19.78 19.87
CA ALA A 299 -9.28 18.57 20.69
C ALA A 299 -9.83 17.33 19.96
N ALA A 300 -9.22 17.03 18.81
CA ALA A 300 -8.87 15.66 18.46
C ALA A 300 -7.91 15.07 19.53
N ARG A 301 -8.38 14.97 20.77
CA ARG A 301 -7.79 14.15 21.83
C ARG A 301 -7.77 12.73 21.30
N ARG A 302 -6.73 12.00 21.69
CA ARG A 302 -6.30 10.68 21.19
C ARG A 302 -7.34 9.54 21.27
N GLY A 303 -8.60 9.81 21.62
CA GLY A 303 -9.65 8.82 21.89
C GLY A 303 -10.44 8.32 20.67
N ASP A 304 -10.66 9.15 19.63
CA ASP A 304 -11.60 8.81 18.54
C ASP A 304 -10.91 8.17 17.31
N VAL A 305 -9.60 7.97 17.41
CA VAL A 305 -8.77 7.43 16.33
C VAL A 305 -8.69 5.91 16.49
N VAL A 306 -9.55 5.20 15.76
CA VAL A 306 -9.53 3.73 15.68
C VAL A 306 -8.15 3.23 15.26
N TRP A 307 -7.54 3.89 14.27
CA TRP A 307 -6.22 3.53 13.78
C TRP A 307 -5.50 4.71 13.12
N SER A 308 -4.19 4.81 13.32
CA SER A 308 -3.36 5.76 12.57
C SER A 308 -1.98 5.21 12.26
N LEU A 309 -1.46 5.56 11.08
CA LEU A 309 -0.13 5.18 10.64
C LEU A 309 0.93 6.08 11.30
N SER A 310 1.56 5.60 12.37
CA SER A 310 2.70 6.30 13.00
C SER A 310 3.99 6.10 12.20
N LYS A 311 4.77 7.18 12.02
CA LYS A 311 6.07 7.16 11.32
C LYS A 311 7.13 6.29 12.02
N GLU A 312 6.97 6.01 13.32
CA GLU A 312 7.91 5.20 14.11
C GLU A 312 7.66 3.69 14.02
N LYS A 313 6.44 3.26 13.66
CA LYS A 313 6.05 1.84 13.65
C LYS A 313 6.33 1.11 12.32
N SER A 314 7.31 1.56 11.54
CA SER A 314 7.65 0.90 10.26
C SER A 314 8.33 -0.48 10.42
N LYS A 315 8.48 -1.03 11.63
CA LYS A 315 9.20 -2.29 11.85
C LYS A 315 8.51 -3.35 12.72
N ARG A 316 7.37 -3.06 13.36
CA ARG A 316 6.64 -4.06 14.15
C ARG A 316 5.14 -3.82 14.06
N ASP A 317 4.48 -4.86 13.54
CA ASP A 317 3.09 -5.26 13.74
C ASP A 317 2.02 -4.19 13.50
N LEU A 318 1.36 -4.33 12.34
CA LEU A 318 -0.01 -3.95 11.97
C LEU A 318 -0.03 -3.79 10.44
N VAL A 319 0.02 -4.93 9.75
CA VAL A 319 -0.16 -5.03 8.30
C VAL A 319 -1.65 -5.17 8.04
N LEU A 320 -2.17 -4.33 7.15
CA LEU A 320 -3.53 -4.39 6.61
C LEU A 320 -3.71 -5.63 5.73
#